data_AF-A0A836EKT2-F1
#
_entry.id   AF-A0A836EKT2-F1
#
_cell.length_a   1.000
_cell.length_b   1.000
_cell.length_c   1.000
_cell.angle_alpha   90.00
_cell.angle_beta   90.00
_cell.angle_gamma   90.00
#
_symmetry.space_group_name_H-M   'P 1'
#
loop_
_entity.id
_entity.type
_entity.pdbx_description
1 polymer ?
#
loop_
_entity_poly.entity_id
_entity_poly.type
_entity_poly.pdbx_seq_one_letter_code
_entity_poly.pdbx_strand_id
1 'polypeptide(L)'
;NALKAANKLKENRPEEIGLSNKNNIEIREVQEGMEPEEFSNALDGINKKLYWLLETAEIQDYTPKLYHLSSVSKKFHATEILCPYRADLPTPFPFSQDDLYQANQPALFLLDDKNVIWIWQGWWPDSETEDQSGSKTVRWQAERRAAMKIAIRYWRETRNAQTTNLPIYLIWAGLEPLQFINLFPEWTYRDDVAELNIEDGRNSGEVLTVENELARLTQSTYPPAQLLQRPLPDGVDPTCLELYLSQQHFQELLGMSKEEFQQLPVWKQVNLKKDIGLF
;
A
#
# COMPACT_ATOMS: atom_id res chain seq x y z
N ASN A 1 -2.33 -22.05 -29.06
CA ASN A 1 -1.62 -21.96 -30.36
C ASN A 1 -1.91 -20.58 -30.97
N ALA A 2 -1.04 -19.61 -30.68
CA ALA A 2 -1.26 -18.19 -31.00
C ALA A 2 -1.24 -17.91 -32.51
N LEU A 3 -0.34 -18.56 -33.27
CA LEU A 3 -0.25 -18.42 -34.72
C LEU A 3 -1.55 -18.84 -35.42
N LYS A 4 -2.20 -19.91 -34.94
CA LYS A 4 -3.49 -20.34 -35.47
C LYS A 4 -4.61 -19.32 -35.20
N ALA A 5 -4.59 -18.66 -34.05
CA ALA A 5 -5.54 -17.60 -33.72
C ALA A 5 -5.30 -16.35 -34.59
N ALA A 6 -4.05 -15.92 -34.76
CA ALA A 6 -3.68 -14.80 -35.62
C ALA A 6 -4.11 -15.02 -37.09
N ASN A 7 -3.92 -16.23 -37.63
CA ASN A 7 -4.37 -16.56 -38.98
C ASN A 7 -5.90 -16.49 -39.11
N LYS A 8 -6.65 -16.97 -38.10
CA LYS A 8 -8.11 -16.83 -38.08
C LYS A 8 -8.56 -15.37 -38.06
N LEU A 9 -7.86 -14.48 -37.34
CA LEU A 9 -8.17 -13.05 -37.33
C LEU A 9 -7.93 -12.41 -38.70
N LYS A 10 -6.84 -12.81 -39.39
CA LYS A 10 -6.54 -12.36 -40.77
C LYS A 10 -7.60 -12.80 -41.78
N GLU A 11 -8.16 -14.00 -41.60
CA GLU A 11 -9.24 -14.55 -42.44
C GLU A 11 -10.60 -13.91 -42.14
N ASN A 12 -11.00 -13.87 -40.86
CA ASN A 12 -12.34 -13.46 -40.44
C ASN A 12 -12.54 -11.94 -40.41
N ARG A 13 -11.47 -11.17 -40.14
CA ARG A 13 -11.46 -9.69 -40.10
C ARG A 13 -12.66 -9.08 -39.35
N PRO A 14 -12.85 -9.43 -38.06
CA PRO A 14 -13.89 -8.82 -37.24
C PRO A 14 -13.70 -7.30 -37.16
N GLU A 15 -14.82 -6.55 -37.23
CA GLU A 15 -14.81 -5.08 -37.28
C GLU A 15 -14.17 -4.47 -36.03
N GLU A 16 -14.28 -5.15 -34.89
CA GLU A 16 -13.75 -4.77 -33.58
C GLU A 16 -12.22 -4.64 -33.57
N ILE A 17 -11.52 -5.30 -34.51
CA ILE A 17 -10.05 -5.24 -34.63
C ILE A 17 -9.63 -4.12 -35.59
N GLY A 18 -10.57 -3.43 -36.24
CA GLY A 18 -10.27 -2.32 -37.15
C GLY A 18 -9.54 -2.76 -38.44
N LEU A 19 -9.56 -4.06 -38.77
CA LEU A 19 -8.89 -4.61 -39.94
C LEU A 19 -9.76 -4.48 -41.19
N SER A 20 -9.50 -3.45 -42.01
CA SER A 20 -10.26 -3.23 -43.24
C SER A 20 -9.86 -4.20 -44.37
N ASN A 21 -10.79 -4.46 -45.30
CA ASN A 21 -10.51 -5.32 -46.47
C ASN A 21 -9.45 -4.79 -47.43
N LYS A 22 -9.03 -3.53 -47.29
CA LYS A 22 -8.00 -2.89 -48.11
C LYS A 22 -6.58 -3.14 -47.58
N ASN A 23 -6.44 -3.69 -46.38
CA ASN A 23 -5.15 -3.87 -45.72
C ASN A 23 -4.56 -5.24 -46.08
N ASN A 24 -3.34 -5.26 -46.61
CA ASN A 24 -2.57 -6.50 -46.73
C ASN A 24 -1.96 -6.83 -45.36
N ILE A 25 -2.44 -7.89 -44.72
CA ILE A 25 -2.03 -8.27 -43.36
C ILE A 25 -0.92 -9.33 -43.46
N GLU A 26 0.28 -8.99 -43.02
CA GLU A 26 1.39 -9.92 -42.83
C GLU A 26 1.44 -10.34 -41.36
N ILE A 27 1.53 -11.65 -41.09
CA ILE A 27 1.70 -12.17 -39.73
C ILE A 27 3.18 -12.49 -39.56
N ARG A 28 3.83 -11.85 -38.59
CA ARG A 28 5.21 -12.13 -38.23
C ARG A 28 5.25 -12.77 -36.84
N GLU A 29 5.96 -13.87 -36.75
CA GLU A 29 6.27 -14.50 -35.47
C GLU A 29 7.60 -13.93 -34.97
N VAL A 30 7.60 -13.49 -33.72
CA VAL A 30 8.72 -12.79 -33.10
C VAL A 30 8.98 -13.45 -31.76
N GLN A 31 10.25 -13.71 -31.48
CA GLN A 31 10.66 -14.24 -30.18
C GLN A 31 10.71 -13.11 -29.15
N GLU A 32 10.38 -13.46 -27.92
CA GLU A 32 10.45 -12.56 -26.78
C GLU A 32 11.85 -11.89 -26.69
N GLY A 33 11.89 -10.56 -26.60
CA GLY A 33 13.14 -9.78 -26.54
C GLY A 33 13.81 -9.51 -27.89
N MET A 34 13.28 -10.06 -28.99
CA MET A 34 13.76 -9.84 -30.36
C MET A 34 12.78 -9.00 -31.18
N GLU A 35 11.99 -8.15 -30.51
CA GLU A 35 10.97 -7.33 -31.15
C GLU A 35 11.60 -6.26 -32.06
N PRO A 36 11.07 -6.09 -33.29
CA PRO A 36 11.57 -5.07 -34.21
C PRO A 36 11.15 -3.66 -33.74
N GLU A 37 11.85 -2.61 -34.17
CA GLU A 37 11.61 -1.23 -33.69
C GLU A 37 10.16 -0.76 -33.97
N GLU A 38 9.57 -1.22 -35.07
CA GLU A 38 8.18 -0.92 -35.44
C GLU A 38 7.18 -1.39 -34.37
N PHE A 39 7.49 -2.48 -33.66
CA PHE A 39 6.64 -2.97 -32.57
C PHE A 39 6.63 -1.99 -31.38
N SER A 40 7.79 -1.48 -30.99
CA SER A 40 7.87 -0.48 -29.91
C SER A 40 7.24 0.84 -30.31
N ASN A 41 7.43 1.28 -31.55
CA ASN A 41 6.86 2.53 -32.05
C ASN A 41 5.33 2.47 -32.14
N ALA A 42 4.76 1.30 -32.46
CA ALA A 42 3.31 1.10 -32.51
C ALA A 42 2.64 1.13 -31.13
N LEU A 43 3.42 0.93 -30.05
CA LEU A 43 2.96 0.97 -28.66
C LEU A 43 3.28 2.30 -27.96
N ASP A 44 3.61 3.35 -28.71
CA ASP A 44 4.08 4.65 -28.19
C ASP A 44 5.29 4.53 -27.24
N GLY A 45 6.10 3.49 -27.44
CA GLY A 45 7.27 3.17 -26.63
C GLY A 45 7.00 2.08 -25.59
N ILE A 46 7.88 1.08 -25.54
CA ILE A 46 7.83 0.03 -24.52
C ILE A 46 8.71 0.42 -23.35
N ASN A 47 8.12 0.56 -22.16
CA ASN A 47 8.90 0.69 -20.95
C ASN A 47 9.49 -0.67 -20.55
N LYS A 48 10.71 -0.94 -21.01
CA LYS A 48 11.43 -2.20 -20.73
C LYS A 48 11.66 -2.47 -19.24
N LYS A 49 11.53 -1.46 -18.37
CA LYS A 49 11.56 -1.67 -16.90
C LYS A 49 10.29 -2.33 -16.37
N LEU A 50 9.20 -2.29 -17.14
CA LEU A 50 7.93 -2.93 -16.80
C LEU A 50 7.79 -4.34 -17.35
N TYR A 51 8.81 -4.80 -18.07
CA TYR A 51 8.81 -6.05 -18.80
C TYR A 51 9.13 -7.22 -17.88
N TRP A 52 8.25 -8.23 -17.84
CA TRP A 52 8.46 -9.48 -17.08
C TRP A 52 8.70 -10.64 -18.04
N LEU A 53 9.90 -11.22 -17.99
CA LEU A 53 10.30 -12.34 -18.85
C LEU A 53 9.54 -13.62 -18.50
N LEU A 54 8.81 -14.16 -19.48
CA LEU A 54 8.07 -15.40 -19.29
C LEU A 54 9.00 -16.59 -19.01
N GLU A 55 10.21 -16.58 -19.58
CA GLU A 55 11.22 -17.63 -19.39
C GLU A 55 11.76 -17.72 -17.95
N THR A 56 11.69 -16.63 -17.19
CA THR A 56 12.10 -16.58 -15.78
C THR A 56 10.94 -16.78 -14.80
N ALA A 57 9.71 -16.79 -15.32
CA ALA A 57 8.51 -16.95 -14.52
C ALA A 57 8.30 -18.42 -14.18
N GLU A 58 8.64 -18.83 -12.96
CA GLU A 58 8.11 -20.07 -12.42
C GLU A 58 6.59 -19.95 -12.37
N ILE A 59 5.88 -20.76 -13.17
CA ILE A 59 4.42 -20.83 -13.11
C ILE A 59 4.05 -21.33 -11.70
N GLN A 60 3.54 -20.43 -10.88
CA GLN A 60 3.20 -20.77 -9.51
C GLN A 60 1.78 -21.36 -9.45
N ASP A 61 1.68 -22.57 -8.91
CA ASP A 61 0.41 -23.21 -8.54
C ASP A 61 -0.12 -22.55 -7.25
N TYR A 62 -0.54 -21.29 -7.36
CA TYR A 62 -1.03 -20.49 -6.24
C TYR A 62 -2.02 -19.43 -6.71
N THR A 63 -3.12 -19.30 -5.97
CA THR A 63 -4.10 -18.22 -6.14
C THR A 63 -3.82 -17.16 -5.08
N PRO A 64 -3.50 -15.91 -5.46
CA PRO A 64 -3.37 -14.80 -4.52
C PRO A 64 -4.58 -14.67 -3.61
N LYS A 65 -4.35 -14.24 -2.37
CA LYS A 65 -5.42 -14.02 -1.37
C LYS A 65 -5.46 -12.57 -0.96
N LEU A 66 -6.65 -12.00 -0.91
CA LEU A 66 -6.88 -10.62 -0.52
C LEU A 66 -7.72 -10.57 0.76
N TYR A 67 -7.31 -9.75 1.70
CA TYR A 67 -8.02 -9.53 2.96
C TYR A 67 -8.23 -8.05 3.19
N HIS A 68 -9.46 -7.65 3.46
CA HIS A 68 -9.77 -6.32 3.97
C HIS A 68 -9.56 -6.30 5.50
N LEU A 69 -8.78 -5.34 5.98
CA LEU A 69 -8.42 -5.21 7.40
C LEU A 69 -9.18 -4.04 8.00
N SER A 70 -9.97 -4.28 9.05
CA SER A 70 -10.81 -3.24 9.65
C SER A 70 -10.96 -3.40 11.15
N SER A 71 -11.12 -2.28 11.87
CA SER A 71 -11.52 -2.25 13.29
C SER A 71 -12.96 -1.80 13.54
N VAL A 72 -13.77 -1.62 12.48
CA VAL A 72 -15.15 -1.07 12.58
C VAL A 72 -16.04 -1.91 13.52
N SER A 73 -15.80 -3.22 13.62
CA SER A 73 -16.53 -4.13 14.52
C SER A 73 -16.01 -4.13 15.97
N LYS A 74 -15.23 -3.11 16.38
CA LYS A 74 -14.53 -2.97 17.69
C LYS A 74 -13.39 -3.96 17.94
N LYS A 75 -13.28 -5.01 17.13
CA LYS A 75 -12.12 -5.91 17.10
C LYS A 75 -11.47 -5.78 15.73
N PHE A 76 -10.15 -5.64 15.71
CA PHE A 76 -9.41 -5.66 14.46
C PHE A 76 -9.43 -7.08 13.87
N HIS A 77 -9.99 -7.24 12.68
CA HIS A 77 -10.02 -8.53 11.97
C HIS A 77 -9.69 -8.36 10.49
N ALA A 78 -9.28 -9.48 9.90
CA ALA A 78 -9.08 -9.64 8.47
C ALA A 78 -10.30 -10.36 7.88
N THR A 79 -10.96 -9.76 6.90
CA THR A 79 -12.06 -10.37 6.15
C THR A 79 -11.55 -10.76 4.77
N GLU A 80 -11.57 -12.05 4.45
CA GLU A 80 -11.15 -12.55 3.13
C GLU A 80 -12.11 -12.05 2.04
N ILE A 81 -11.56 -11.46 0.99
CA ILE A 81 -12.27 -11.16 -0.24
C ILE A 81 -12.17 -12.41 -1.11
N LEU A 82 -13.32 -12.96 -1.50
CA LEU A 82 -13.37 -14.20 -2.26
C LEU A 82 -13.38 -13.92 -3.76
N CYS A 83 -12.51 -14.60 -4.50
CA CYS A 83 -12.52 -14.60 -5.96
C CYS A 83 -13.90 -15.04 -6.49
N PRO A 84 -14.63 -14.19 -7.25
CA PRO A 84 -15.92 -14.57 -7.85
C PRO A 84 -15.80 -15.74 -8.82
N TYR A 85 -14.63 -15.89 -9.45
CA TYR A 85 -14.32 -16.92 -10.46
C TYR A 85 -13.56 -18.11 -9.88
N ARG A 86 -13.64 -18.33 -8.55
CA ARG A 86 -12.94 -19.42 -7.87
C ARG A 86 -13.19 -20.75 -8.58
N ALA A 87 -12.12 -21.38 -9.05
CA ALA A 87 -12.12 -22.69 -9.67
C ALA A 87 -11.21 -23.65 -8.87
N ASP A 88 -11.25 -24.94 -9.22
CA ASP A 88 -10.34 -25.95 -8.66
C ASP A 88 -8.87 -25.73 -9.10
N LEU A 89 -8.66 -24.91 -10.12
CA LEU A 89 -7.35 -24.54 -10.65
C LEU A 89 -6.89 -23.17 -10.11
N PRO A 90 -5.56 -22.94 -10.04
CA PRO A 90 -5.01 -21.63 -9.71
C PRO A 90 -5.60 -20.53 -10.56
N THR A 91 -6.01 -19.45 -9.90
CA THR A 91 -6.49 -18.24 -10.56
C THR A 91 -5.42 -17.18 -10.41
N PRO A 92 -4.67 -16.83 -11.48
CA PRO A 92 -3.54 -15.90 -11.39
C PRO A 92 -3.98 -14.46 -11.05
N PHE A 93 -5.16 -14.06 -11.51
CA PHE A 93 -5.73 -12.72 -11.31
C PHE A 93 -7.11 -12.80 -10.64
N PRO A 94 -7.18 -13.16 -9.34
CA PRO A 94 -8.45 -13.41 -8.66
C PRO A 94 -9.23 -12.13 -8.28
N PHE A 95 -8.56 -10.97 -8.31
CA PHE A 95 -9.10 -9.68 -7.86
C PHE A 95 -8.86 -8.59 -8.92
N SER A 96 -9.71 -7.59 -8.90
CA SER A 96 -9.65 -6.38 -9.72
C SER A 96 -9.18 -5.18 -8.89
N GLN A 97 -8.76 -4.11 -9.56
CA GLN A 97 -8.42 -2.86 -8.87
C GLN A 97 -9.61 -2.31 -8.06
N ASP A 98 -10.84 -2.51 -8.55
CA ASP A 98 -12.08 -2.06 -7.90
C ASP A 98 -12.27 -2.65 -6.50
N ASP A 99 -11.78 -3.87 -6.25
CA ASP A 99 -11.84 -4.51 -4.94
C ASP A 99 -11.10 -3.69 -3.86
N LEU A 100 -10.08 -2.91 -4.26
CA LEU A 100 -9.35 -1.99 -3.38
C LEU A 100 -9.96 -0.59 -3.37
N TYR A 101 -10.26 -0.04 -4.55
CA TYR A 101 -10.60 1.38 -4.72
C TYR A 101 -12.07 1.71 -4.42
N GLN A 102 -12.99 0.75 -4.49
CA GLN A 102 -14.40 0.96 -4.15
C GLN A 102 -14.69 0.79 -2.65
N ALA A 103 -13.70 0.37 -1.86
CA ALA A 103 -13.83 0.31 -0.40
C ALA A 103 -13.93 1.70 0.22
N ASN A 104 -14.53 1.78 1.42
CA ASN A 104 -14.59 3.03 2.18
C ASN A 104 -13.19 3.44 2.63
N GLN A 105 -12.74 4.61 2.20
CA GLN A 105 -11.38 5.11 2.45
C GLN A 105 -11.28 5.95 3.73
N PRO A 106 -10.14 5.92 4.43
CA PRO A 106 -8.93 5.14 4.12
C PRO A 106 -9.11 3.64 4.44
N ALA A 107 -8.78 2.77 3.49
CA ALA A 107 -8.88 1.32 3.64
C ALA A 107 -7.50 0.64 3.78
N LEU A 108 -7.47 -0.54 4.41
CA LEU A 108 -6.27 -1.36 4.51
C LEU A 108 -6.54 -2.74 3.93
N PHE A 109 -5.67 -3.17 3.03
CA PHE A 109 -5.75 -4.50 2.43
C PHE A 109 -4.44 -5.25 2.60
N LEU A 110 -4.54 -6.56 2.85
CA LEU A 110 -3.41 -7.49 2.81
C LEU A 110 -3.58 -8.38 1.58
N LEU A 111 -2.62 -8.34 0.67
CA LEU A 111 -2.55 -9.22 -0.50
C LEU A 111 -1.38 -10.17 -0.34
N ASP A 112 -1.67 -11.47 -0.32
CA ASP A 112 -0.71 -12.56 -0.24
C ASP A 112 -0.50 -13.16 -1.64
N ASP A 113 0.66 -12.90 -2.24
CA ASP A 113 1.13 -13.44 -3.53
C ASP A 113 2.15 -14.59 -3.34
N LYS A 114 2.05 -15.36 -2.24
CA LYS A 114 2.93 -16.46 -1.83
C LYS A 114 4.36 -16.04 -1.49
N ASN A 115 5.09 -15.42 -2.41
CA ASN A 115 6.46 -14.95 -2.21
C ASN A 115 6.52 -13.65 -1.43
N VAL A 116 5.52 -12.79 -1.58
CA VAL A 116 5.46 -11.45 -1.00
C VAL A 116 4.08 -11.22 -0.39
N ILE A 117 4.04 -10.51 0.73
CA ILE A 117 2.80 -9.93 1.25
C ILE A 117 2.84 -8.42 1.06
N TRP A 118 1.79 -7.88 0.46
CA TRP A 118 1.59 -6.45 0.28
C TRP A 118 0.54 -5.95 1.26
N ILE A 119 0.84 -4.86 1.97
CA ILE A 119 -0.12 -4.06 2.71
C ILE A 119 -0.42 -2.82 1.87
N TRP A 120 -1.58 -2.81 1.22
CA TRP A 120 -2.05 -1.67 0.47
C TRP A 120 -2.78 -0.70 1.39
N GLN A 121 -2.43 0.58 1.30
CA GLN A 121 -2.97 1.65 2.14
C GLN A 121 -3.73 2.66 1.28
N GLY A 122 -5.00 2.83 1.60
CA GLY A 122 -5.88 3.81 1.00
C GLY A 122 -5.50 5.25 1.31
N TRP A 123 -6.24 6.17 0.70
CA TRP A 123 -6.06 7.61 0.84
C TRP A 123 -7.08 8.20 1.84
N TRP A 124 -6.81 9.41 2.29
CA TRP A 124 -7.81 10.20 3.00
C TRP A 124 -8.63 10.99 1.98
N PRO A 125 -9.96 10.83 1.93
CA PRO A 125 -10.78 11.63 1.04
C PRO A 125 -10.70 13.11 1.41
N ASP A 126 -10.61 13.97 0.39
CA ASP A 126 -10.84 15.42 0.50
C ASP A 126 -12.27 15.69 0.93
N SER A 127 -12.53 15.60 2.23
CA SER A 127 -13.75 16.11 2.83
C SER A 127 -13.38 17.29 3.70
N GLU A 128 -13.55 18.49 3.13
CA GLU A 128 -13.55 19.76 3.87
C GLU A 128 -14.57 19.79 5.03
N THR A 129 -15.45 18.78 5.10
CA THR A 129 -16.58 18.70 6.02
C THR A 129 -16.41 17.70 7.17
N GLU A 130 -15.34 16.90 7.20
CA GLU A 130 -15.13 15.98 8.31
C GLU A 130 -13.98 16.45 9.19
N ASP A 131 -14.31 16.77 10.45
CA ASP A 131 -13.33 17.01 11.50
C ASP A 131 -12.22 15.95 11.41
N GLN A 132 -11.03 16.36 10.97
CA GLN A 132 -9.76 15.68 11.21
C GLN A 132 -9.44 15.76 12.72
N SER A 133 -10.40 15.33 13.54
CA SER A 133 -10.21 15.17 14.97
C SER A 133 -9.04 14.20 15.14
N GLY A 134 -8.06 14.56 15.97
CA GLY A 134 -6.88 13.72 16.23
C GLY A 134 -7.22 12.26 16.57
N SER A 135 -8.45 12.00 17.04
CA SER A 135 -9.00 10.66 17.25
C SER A 135 -9.04 9.78 15.99
N LYS A 136 -9.40 10.31 14.80
CA LYS A 136 -9.43 9.53 13.55
C LYS A 136 -8.02 9.15 13.10
N THR A 137 -7.07 10.09 13.16
CA THR A 137 -5.65 9.85 12.84
C THR A 137 -5.02 8.84 13.79
N VAL A 138 -5.28 8.96 15.10
CA VAL A 138 -4.81 7.99 16.10
C VAL A 138 -5.38 6.60 15.85
N ARG A 139 -6.68 6.51 15.53
CA ARG A 139 -7.33 5.24 15.16
C ARG A 139 -6.69 4.63 13.92
N TRP A 140 -6.49 5.41 12.86
CA TRP A 140 -5.85 4.97 11.62
C TRP A 140 -4.45 4.40 11.87
N GLN A 141 -3.64 5.09 12.66
CA GLN A 141 -2.29 4.63 12.99
C GLN A 141 -2.32 3.36 13.85
N ALA A 142 -3.31 3.20 14.72
CA ALA A 142 -3.53 1.95 15.45
C ALA A 142 -3.94 0.79 14.53
N GLU A 143 -4.82 1.03 13.55
CA GLU A 143 -5.20 0.06 12.52
C GLU A 143 -4.00 -0.34 11.65
N ARG A 144 -3.17 0.62 11.21
CA ARG A 144 -1.92 0.35 10.47
C ARG A 144 -0.95 -0.53 11.27
N ARG A 145 -0.71 -0.21 12.55
CA ARG A 145 0.12 -1.07 13.43
C ARG A 145 -0.45 -2.47 13.59
N ALA A 146 -1.77 -2.59 13.70
CA ALA A 146 -2.43 -3.89 13.82
C ALA A 146 -2.31 -4.70 12.52
N ALA A 147 -2.48 -4.07 11.36
CA ALA A 147 -2.30 -4.67 10.03
C ALA A 147 -0.89 -5.26 9.88
N MET A 148 0.14 -4.46 10.19
CA MET A 148 1.54 -4.88 10.15
C MET A 148 1.81 -6.09 11.05
N LYS A 149 1.30 -6.07 12.29
CA LYS A 149 1.43 -7.21 13.22
C LYS A 149 0.72 -8.46 12.72
N ILE A 150 -0.47 -8.32 12.12
CA ILE A 150 -1.19 -9.44 11.50
C ILE A 150 -0.39 -10.01 10.34
N ALA A 151 0.14 -9.17 9.45
CA ALA A 151 0.91 -9.62 8.30
C ALA A 151 2.16 -10.42 8.71
N ILE A 152 2.93 -9.92 9.69
CA ILE A 152 4.10 -10.63 10.23
C ILE A 152 3.70 -11.98 10.83
N ARG A 153 2.64 -12.03 11.64
CA ARG A 153 2.17 -13.28 12.25
C ARG A 153 1.70 -14.27 11.19
N TYR A 154 0.88 -13.81 10.25
CA TYR A 154 0.36 -14.61 9.17
C TYR A 154 1.49 -15.20 8.32
N TRP A 155 2.50 -14.40 7.93
CA TRP A 155 3.69 -14.91 7.22
C TRP A 155 4.38 -16.05 7.99
N ARG A 156 4.64 -15.84 9.28
CA ARG A 156 5.35 -16.81 10.13
C ARG A 156 4.56 -18.11 10.30
N GLU A 157 3.23 -18.02 10.44
CA GLU A 157 2.36 -19.17 10.59
C GLU A 157 2.18 -19.95 9.28
N THR A 158 2.11 -19.27 8.13
CA THR A 158 1.84 -19.97 6.86
C THR A 158 3.09 -20.52 6.18
N ARG A 159 4.28 -19.96 6.42
CA ARG A 159 5.49 -20.29 5.65
C ARG A 159 6.55 -21.12 6.37
N ASN A 160 6.33 -21.51 7.64
CA ASN A 160 7.25 -22.37 8.42
C ASN A 160 8.74 -21.95 8.35
N ALA A 161 9.02 -20.67 8.08
CA ALA A 161 10.36 -20.23 7.74
C ALA A 161 10.97 -19.44 8.91
N GLN A 162 12.15 -19.89 9.38
CA GLN A 162 13.05 -19.06 10.22
C GLN A 162 13.79 -17.99 9.40
N THR A 163 13.22 -17.56 8.27
CA THR A 163 13.80 -16.49 7.45
C THR A 163 13.76 -15.19 8.24
N THR A 164 14.94 -14.62 8.46
CA THR A 164 15.11 -13.30 9.07
C THR A 164 14.55 -12.19 8.20
N ASN A 165 14.57 -12.37 6.87
CA ASN A 165 13.95 -11.45 5.94
C ASN A 165 12.46 -11.76 5.77
N LEU A 166 11.61 -10.79 6.09
CA LEU A 166 10.17 -10.84 5.88
C LEU A 166 9.83 -10.00 4.64
N PRO A 167 9.54 -10.61 3.47
CA PRO A 167 9.13 -9.88 2.27
C PRO A 167 7.68 -9.42 2.41
N ILE A 168 7.47 -8.49 3.34
CA ILE A 168 6.20 -7.88 3.67
C ILE A 168 6.38 -6.38 3.52
N TYR A 169 5.65 -5.78 2.60
CA TYR A 169 5.85 -4.40 2.20
C TYR A 169 4.59 -3.57 2.31
N LEU A 170 4.73 -2.29 2.63
CA LEU A 170 3.65 -1.31 2.53
C LEU A 170 3.81 -0.47 1.27
N ILE A 171 2.67 -0.17 0.67
CA ILE A 171 2.52 0.69 -0.51
C ILE A 171 1.32 1.61 -0.29
N TRP A 172 1.22 2.65 -1.12
CA TRP A 172 0.17 3.66 -1.04
C TRP A 172 -0.67 3.67 -2.31
N ALA A 173 -1.98 3.87 -2.14
CA ALA A 173 -2.92 4.04 -3.23
C ALA A 173 -2.47 5.16 -4.19
N GLY A 174 -2.61 4.96 -5.49
CA GLY A 174 -2.17 5.90 -6.53
C GLY A 174 -0.66 5.94 -6.75
N LEU A 175 0.14 5.35 -5.86
CA LEU A 175 1.62 5.36 -5.89
C LEU A 175 2.19 3.94 -5.90
N GLU A 176 1.40 2.95 -6.30
CA GLU A 176 1.77 1.55 -6.24
C GLU A 176 2.95 1.23 -7.19
N PRO A 177 3.90 0.39 -6.75
CA PRO A 177 4.97 -0.09 -7.62
C PRO A 177 4.40 -1.05 -8.66
N LEU A 178 5.08 -1.17 -9.80
CA LEU A 178 4.64 -2.06 -10.86
C LEU A 178 4.49 -3.52 -10.40
N GLN A 179 5.38 -4.00 -9.53
CA GLN A 179 5.33 -5.36 -9.00
C GLN A 179 3.98 -5.67 -8.33
N PHE A 180 3.32 -4.66 -7.75
CA PHE A 180 2.00 -4.80 -7.18
C PHE A 180 0.90 -4.68 -8.25
N ILE A 181 1.03 -3.69 -9.14
CA ILE A 181 0.07 -3.45 -10.24
C ILE A 181 -0.09 -4.71 -11.12
N ASN A 182 1.01 -5.41 -11.39
CA ASN A 182 1.03 -6.65 -12.19
C ASN A 182 0.31 -7.84 -11.53
N LEU A 183 -0.19 -7.71 -10.30
CA LEU A 183 -1.01 -8.73 -9.63
C LEU A 183 -2.49 -8.62 -9.98
N PHE A 184 -2.87 -7.63 -10.78
CA PHE A 184 -4.23 -7.36 -11.22
C PHE A 184 -4.34 -7.52 -12.74
N PRO A 185 -5.51 -7.95 -13.25
CA PRO A 185 -5.70 -8.20 -14.67
C PRO A 185 -5.73 -6.91 -15.49
N GLU A 186 -6.27 -5.84 -14.89
CA GLU A 186 -6.36 -4.51 -15.46
C GLU A 186 -6.04 -3.49 -14.36
N TRP A 187 -5.40 -2.40 -14.74
CA TRP A 187 -5.05 -1.32 -13.82
C TRP A 187 -5.14 0.04 -14.51
N THR A 188 -5.83 0.97 -13.85
CA THR A 188 -5.93 2.38 -14.26
C THR A 188 -5.18 3.24 -13.26
N TYR A 189 -4.27 4.09 -13.74
CA TYR A 189 -3.58 5.05 -12.88
C TYR A 189 -4.59 6.08 -12.35
N ARG A 190 -4.57 6.28 -11.03
CA ARG A 190 -5.48 7.16 -10.29
C ARG A 190 -4.71 8.39 -9.85
N ASP A 191 -4.50 9.31 -10.79
CA ASP A 191 -3.76 10.56 -10.55
C ASP A 191 -4.42 11.40 -9.44
N ASP A 192 -5.76 11.36 -9.37
CA ASP A 192 -6.56 11.98 -8.30
C ASP A 192 -6.19 11.46 -6.90
N VAL A 193 -5.87 10.18 -6.77
CA VAL A 193 -5.44 9.56 -5.51
C VAL A 193 -3.95 9.74 -5.29
N ALA A 194 -3.16 9.70 -6.37
CA ALA A 194 -1.71 9.89 -6.34
C ALA A 194 -1.35 11.29 -5.81
N GLU A 195 -2.04 12.33 -6.27
CA GLU A 195 -1.87 13.72 -5.82
C GLU A 195 -2.04 13.84 -4.30
N LEU A 196 -3.12 13.29 -3.74
CA LEU A 196 -3.39 13.32 -2.30
C LEU A 196 -2.26 12.70 -1.46
N ASN A 197 -1.79 11.51 -1.86
CA ASN A 197 -0.71 10.85 -1.14
C ASN A 197 0.66 11.53 -1.34
N ILE A 198 0.90 12.19 -2.49
CA ILE A 198 2.10 12.99 -2.73
C ILE A 198 2.09 14.24 -1.85
N GLU A 199 0.95 14.90 -1.70
CA GLU A 199 0.79 16.05 -0.79
C GLU A 199 1.04 15.66 0.67
N ASP A 200 0.67 14.44 1.06
CA ASP A 200 1.00 13.81 2.34
C ASP A 200 2.48 13.36 2.47
N GLY A 201 3.31 13.67 1.48
CA GLY A 201 4.76 13.43 1.49
C GLY A 201 5.19 12.03 1.09
N ARG A 202 4.35 11.27 0.38
CA ARG A 202 4.68 9.92 -0.12
C ARG A 202 5.29 10.00 -1.52
N ASN A 203 6.18 9.06 -1.82
CA ASN A 203 6.87 9.00 -3.11
C ASN A 203 6.23 7.94 -4.04
N SER A 204 6.18 8.24 -5.35
CA SER A 204 5.70 7.28 -6.35
C SER A 204 6.56 6.02 -6.39
N GLY A 205 5.92 4.84 -6.34
CA GLY A 205 6.58 3.55 -6.33
C GLY A 205 7.36 3.24 -5.04
N GLU A 206 7.15 4.01 -3.98
CA GLU A 206 7.79 3.76 -2.68
C GLU A 206 7.30 2.44 -2.08
N VAL A 207 8.27 1.62 -1.68
CA VAL A 207 8.02 0.33 -1.04
C VAL A 207 8.68 0.34 0.33
N LEU A 208 7.87 0.34 1.39
CA LEU A 208 8.36 0.38 2.76
C LEU A 208 8.38 -1.03 3.35
N THR A 209 9.43 -1.41 4.07
CA THR A 209 9.43 -2.69 4.79
C THR A 209 8.53 -2.59 6.02
N VAL A 210 7.71 -3.61 6.25
CA VAL A 210 6.81 -3.64 7.41
C VAL A 210 7.56 -3.56 8.74
N GLU A 211 8.74 -4.15 8.83
CA GLU A 211 9.55 -4.12 10.07
C GLU A 211 10.00 -2.70 10.42
N ASN A 212 10.54 -1.95 9.45
CA ASN A 212 11.01 -0.58 9.69
C ASN A 212 9.84 0.35 10.00
N GLU A 213 8.74 0.23 9.25
CA GLU A 213 7.58 1.08 9.45
C GLU A 213 6.87 0.78 10.77
N LEU A 214 6.76 -0.50 11.15
CA LEU A 214 6.21 -0.88 12.45
C LEU A 214 7.08 -0.38 13.59
N ALA A 215 8.40 -0.45 13.46
CA ALA A 215 9.33 0.10 14.45
C ALA A 215 9.14 1.61 14.61
N ARG A 216 9.00 2.35 13.49
CA ARG A 216 8.71 3.78 13.48
C ARG A 216 7.39 4.11 14.17
N LEU A 217 6.30 3.40 13.85
CA LEU A 217 4.97 3.69 14.42
C LEU A 217 4.79 3.21 15.86
N THR A 218 5.60 2.24 16.30
CA THR A 218 5.60 1.72 17.68
C THR A 218 6.59 2.50 18.56
N GLN A 219 7.33 3.45 17.98
CA GLN A 219 8.21 4.33 18.72
C GLN A 219 7.41 5.13 19.73
N SER A 220 7.65 4.86 21.02
CA SER A 220 6.97 5.50 22.14
C SER A 220 7.64 6.80 22.57
N THR A 221 8.85 7.07 22.09
CA THR A 221 9.65 8.23 22.50
C THR A 221 10.34 8.89 21.32
N TYR A 222 10.21 10.20 21.19
CA TYR A 222 10.79 11.04 20.17
C TYR A 222 11.72 12.09 20.81
N PRO A 223 12.79 12.50 20.12
CA PRO A 223 13.60 13.64 20.54
C PRO A 223 12.75 14.93 20.61
N PRO A 224 12.99 15.83 21.59
CA PRO A 224 12.30 17.11 21.70
C PRO A 224 12.19 17.89 20.39
N ALA A 225 13.29 17.97 19.64
CA ALA A 225 13.35 18.72 18.40
C ALA A 225 12.31 18.26 17.36
N GLN A 226 11.93 16.98 17.35
CA GLN A 226 10.92 16.45 16.44
C GLN A 226 9.49 16.78 16.90
N LEU A 227 9.22 16.83 18.20
CA LEU A 227 7.89 17.14 18.73
C LEU A 227 7.59 18.66 18.73
N LEU A 228 8.64 19.48 18.70
CA LEU A 228 8.55 20.94 18.63
C LEU A 228 8.44 21.47 17.19
N GLN A 229 8.67 20.62 16.19
CA GLN A 229 8.54 20.98 14.78
C GLN A 229 7.21 20.50 14.20
N ARG A 230 6.83 21.07 13.06
CA ARG A 230 5.68 20.66 12.25
C ARG A 230 6.17 20.36 10.82
N PRO A 231 5.65 19.30 10.16
CA PRO A 231 4.63 18.36 10.63
C PRO A 231 5.13 17.44 11.75
N LEU A 232 4.21 16.97 12.60
CA LEU A 232 4.53 16.01 13.66
C LEU A 232 4.83 14.61 13.08
N PRO A 233 5.63 13.77 13.75
CA PRO A 233 5.83 12.40 13.32
C PRO A 233 4.52 11.58 13.26
N ASP A 234 4.42 10.66 12.30
CA ASP A 234 3.24 9.82 12.11
C ASP A 234 2.87 9.03 13.38
N GLY A 235 1.62 9.14 13.83
CA GLY A 235 1.12 8.42 15.02
C GLY A 235 1.36 9.13 16.35
N VAL A 236 1.94 10.33 16.32
CA VAL A 236 2.00 11.24 17.47
C VAL A 236 0.68 11.99 17.60
N ASP A 237 0.04 11.87 18.76
CA ASP A 237 -1.15 12.64 19.08
C ASP A 237 -0.75 14.06 19.51
N PRO A 238 -1.16 15.11 18.75
CA PRO A 238 -0.81 16.49 19.04
C PRO A 238 -1.34 16.96 20.40
N THR A 239 -2.38 16.33 20.93
CA THR A 239 -2.97 16.72 22.21
C THR A 239 -2.17 16.23 23.41
N CYS A 240 -1.27 15.25 23.24
CA CYS A 240 -0.51 14.64 24.34
C CYS A 240 0.98 14.40 23.99
N LEU A 241 1.62 15.37 23.34
CA LEU A 241 3.04 15.34 22.95
C LEU A 241 4.00 14.96 24.08
N GLU A 242 3.69 15.33 25.33
CA GLU A 242 4.48 15.04 26.52
C GLU A 242 4.61 13.54 26.83
N LEU A 243 3.66 12.72 26.38
CA LEU A 243 3.72 11.26 26.55
C LEU A 243 4.84 10.66 25.70
N TYR A 244 5.13 11.29 24.58
CA TYR A 244 6.10 10.87 23.57
C TYR A 244 7.54 11.32 23.88
N LEU A 245 7.81 11.92 25.04
CA LEU A 245 9.18 12.23 25.46
C LEU A 245 9.78 11.07 26.28
N SER A 246 11.08 10.83 26.16
CA SER A 246 11.79 9.97 27.13
C SER A 246 11.76 10.60 28.53
N GLN A 247 11.95 9.80 29.58
CA GLN A 247 11.95 10.33 30.96
C GLN A 247 13.01 11.42 31.15
N GLN A 248 14.19 11.22 30.55
CA GLN A 248 15.28 12.20 30.55
C GLN A 248 14.87 13.52 29.86
N HIS A 249 14.38 13.46 28.62
CA HIS A 249 14.00 14.66 27.89
C HIS A 249 12.81 15.39 28.49
N PHE A 250 11.88 14.65 29.10
CA PHE A 250 10.76 15.23 29.83
C PHE A 250 11.28 16.07 31.01
N GLN A 251 12.19 15.51 31.80
CA GLN A 251 12.78 16.20 32.94
C GLN A 251 13.63 17.40 32.51
N GLU A 252 14.37 17.29 31.40
CA GLU A 252 15.16 18.40 30.82
C GLU A 252 14.26 19.58 30.37
N LEU A 253 13.11 19.31 29.76
CA LEU A 253 12.21 20.34 29.23
C LEU A 253 11.29 20.96 30.30
N LEU A 254 10.71 20.12 31.17
CA LEU A 254 9.68 20.53 32.13
C LEU A 254 10.23 20.74 33.54
N GLY A 255 11.50 20.37 33.78
CA GLY A 255 12.16 20.53 35.08
C GLY A 255 11.60 19.64 36.19
N MET A 256 10.76 18.66 35.86
CA MET A 256 10.11 17.74 36.80
C MET A 256 9.92 16.36 36.17
N SER A 257 9.62 15.37 36.99
CA SER A 257 9.30 14.01 36.52
C SER A 257 7.90 13.91 35.90
N LYS A 258 7.66 12.85 35.12
CA LYS A 258 6.34 12.57 34.53
C LYS A 258 5.27 12.36 35.61
N GLU A 259 5.66 11.70 36.69
CA GLU A 259 4.80 11.40 37.82
C GLU A 259 4.36 12.69 38.53
N GLU A 260 5.29 13.62 38.77
CA GLU A 260 4.98 14.92 39.36
C GLU A 260 4.08 15.76 38.45
N PHE A 261 4.33 15.76 37.14
CA PHE A 261 3.50 16.46 36.17
C PHE A 261 2.06 15.94 36.15
N GLN A 262 1.86 14.63 36.21
CA GLN A 262 0.53 14.01 36.23
C GLN A 262 -0.29 14.37 37.48
N GLN A 263 0.37 14.69 38.61
CA GLN A 263 -0.30 15.15 39.82
C GLN A 263 -0.72 16.63 39.77
N LEU A 264 -0.26 17.39 38.77
CA LEU A 264 -0.64 18.80 38.62
C LEU A 264 -2.08 18.92 38.12
N PRO A 265 -2.80 19.99 38.50
CA PRO A 265 -4.09 20.32 37.89
C PRO A 265 -3.98 20.47 36.37
N VAL A 266 -5.02 20.04 35.63
CA VAL A 266 -5.04 20.05 34.15
C VAL A 266 -4.69 21.43 33.56
N TRP A 267 -5.21 22.51 34.12
CA TRP A 267 -4.90 23.88 33.65
C TRP A 267 -3.40 24.21 33.74
N LYS A 268 -2.71 23.67 34.74
CA LYS A 268 -1.27 23.89 34.95
C LYS A 268 -0.45 23.04 34.00
N GLN A 269 -0.88 21.80 33.74
CA GLN A 269 -0.29 20.95 32.70
C GLN A 269 -0.36 21.61 31.32
N VAL A 270 -1.53 22.15 30.96
CA VAL A 270 -1.74 22.85 29.68
C VAL A 270 -0.85 24.08 29.55
N ASN A 271 -0.74 24.90 30.61
CA ASN A 271 0.12 26.08 30.58
C ASN A 271 1.59 25.71 30.39
N LEU A 272 2.10 24.74 31.16
CA LEU A 272 3.47 24.27 31.03
C LEU A 272 3.78 23.74 29.63
N LYS A 273 2.85 22.99 29.02
CA LYS A 273 2.97 22.51 27.64
C LYS A 273 3.05 23.64 26.62
N LYS A 274 2.21 24.67 26.78
CA LYS A 274 2.22 25.85 25.91
C LYS A 274 3.52 26.63 26.01
N ASP A 275 4.04 26.82 27.21
CA ASP A 275 5.27 27.57 27.45
C ASP A 275 6.48 26.98 26.72
N ILE A 276 6.50 25.65 26.53
CA ILE A 276 7.58 24.93 25.85
C ILE A 276 7.25 24.52 24.41
N GLY A 277 6.06 24.86 23.89
CA GLY A 277 5.66 24.54 22.51
C GLY A 277 5.19 23.09 22.29
N LEU A 278 4.87 22.34 23.35
CA LEU A 278 4.23 21.02 23.29
C LEU A 278 2.69 21.15 23.30
N PHE A 279 2.14 22.09 22.54
CA PHE A 279 0.69 22.34 22.41
C PHE A 279 0.27 22.46 20.94
#